data_AF-A0A6B3EQJ0-F1
#
_entry.id   AF-A0A6B3EQJ0-F1
#
_cell.length_a   1.000
_cell.length_b   1.000
_cell.length_c   1.000
_cell.angle_alpha   90.00
_cell.angle_beta   90.00
_cell.angle_gamma   90.00
#
_symmetry.space_group_name_H-M   'P 1'
#
loop_
_entity.id
_entity.type
_entity.pdbx_description
1 polymer ?
#
loop_
_entity_poly.entity_id
_entity_poly.type
_entity_poly.pdbx_seq_one_letter_code
_entity_poly.pdbx_strand_id
1 'polypeptide(L)'
;SGDVQIGDQMGPVEVRSSLGEKGVQLLNTPSLGYMAMTLNVGNTHGISGKPGTVNSPFGRDVRVREALDLSLDRDLINKLVFQGMYAPACGPVPPGTPLSSPTPCPRRDIPKAKRLLKAAGVKTPVPLELMINTTPEDNRLGQVIQAMAKDAGFDIRLRPTEFATGLSRTLAGDFQSRTGGWGGQPDPAGNIDSLVGTDGSNNQGKLS
;
A
#
# COMPACT_ATOMS: atom_id res chain seq x y z
N SER A 1 -31.63 -4.76 -15.62
CA SER A 1 -32.16 -4.10 -16.82
C SER A 1 -31.46 -4.53 -18.10
N GLY A 2 -30.24 -5.11 -18.03
CA GLY A 2 -29.49 -5.45 -19.24
C GLY A 2 -28.77 -4.26 -19.87
N ASP A 3 -28.76 -3.10 -19.18
CA ASP A 3 -28.19 -1.84 -19.70
C ASP A 3 -26.66 -1.83 -19.71
N VAL A 4 -26.02 -2.63 -18.86
CA VAL A 4 -24.57 -2.81 -18.79
C VAL A 4 -24.26 -4.28 -19.05
N GLN A 5 -23.45 -4.54 -20.09
CA GLN A 5 -23.08 -5.90 -20.49
C GLN A 5 -21.68 -6.29 -19.99
N ILE A 6 -20.83 -5.31 -19.65
CA ILE A 6 -19.48 -5.51 -19.13
C ILE A 6 -19.21 -4.47 -18.04
N GLY A 7 -18.81 -4.91 -16.86
CA GLY A 7 -18.23 -4.09 -15.81
C GLY A 7 -16.74 -4.42 -15.64
N ASP A 8 -15.90 -3.40 -15.57
CA ASP A 8 -14.48 -3.54 -15.27
C ASP A 8 -14.16 -2.82 -13.94
N GLN A 9 -13.13 -3.28 -13.23
CA GLN A 9 -12.68 -2.75 -11.94
C GLN A 9 -13.75 -2.70 -10.84
N MET A 10 -14.67 -3.67 -10.84
CA MET A 10 -15.70 -3.79 -9.81
C MET A 10 -15.07 -4.09 -8.44
N GLY A 11 -15.60 -3.44 -7.40
CA GLY A 11 -15.11 -3.64 -6.04
C GLY A 11 -15.42 -5.05 -5.53
N PRO A 12 -14.63 -5.60 -4.59
CA PRO A 12 -14.79 -6.97 -4.11
C PRO A 12 -16.19 -7.35 -3.62
N VAL A 13 -16.82 -6.43 -2.89
CA VAL A 13 -18.18 -6.62 -2.37
C VAL A 13 -19.19 -6.73 -3.51
N GLU A 14 -19.03 -5.88 -4.53
CA GLU A 14 -19.91 -5.82 -5.69
C GLU A 14 -19.80 -7.10 -6.53
N VAL A 15 -18.58 -7.55 -6.80
CA VAL A 15 -18.30 -8.83 -7.48
C VAL A 15 -19.01 -9.98 -6.77
N ARG A 16 -18.89 -10.09 -5.44
CA ARG A 16 -19.58 -11.14 -4.69
C ARG A 16 -21.09 -11.06 -4.78
N SER A 17 -21.68 -9.87 -4.76
CA SER A 17 -23.13 -9.72 -4.90
C SER A 17 -23.61 -10.10 -6.31
N SER A 18 -22.86 -9.72 -7.36
CA SER A 18 -23.24 -9.99 -8.74
C SER A 18 -23.13 -11.45 -9.15
N LEU A 19 -22.25 -12.23 -8.49
CA LEU A 19 -22.13 -13.68 -8.73
C LEU A 19 -23.41 -14.48 -8.41
N GLY A 20 -24.35 -13.91 -7.65
CA GLY A 20 -25.66 -14.52 -7.40
C GLY A 20 -26.68 -14.30 -8.52
N GLU A 21 -26.40 -13.42 -9.48
CA GLU A 21 -27.33 -13.06 -10.54
C GLU A 21 -27.28 -14.05 -11.72
N LYS A 22 -28.45 -14.42 -12.24
CA LYS A 22 -28.53 -15.30 -13.41
C LYS A 22 -27.96 -14.61 -14.64
N GLY A 23 -27.04 -15.30 -15.33
CA GLY A 23 -26.45 -14.82 -16.57
C GLY A 23 -25.20 -13.95 -16.38
N VAL A 24 -24.77 -13.69 -15.14
CA VAL A 24 -23.51 -13.01 -14.86
C VAL A 24 -22.38 -14.04 -14.77
N GLN A 25 -21.28 -13.79 -15.47
CA GLN A 25 -20.05 -14.58 -15.40
C GLN A 25 -18.91 -13.70 -14.91
N LEU A 26 -18.09 -14.24 -14.01
CA LEU A 26 -16.87 -13.57 -13.57
C LEU A 26 -15.68 -14.08 -14.37
N LEU A 27 -15.08 -13.18 -15.14
CA LEU A 27 -13.75 -13.40 -15.71
C LEU A 27 -12.73 -12.85 -14.74
N ASN A 28 -12.02 -13.73 -14.04
CA ASN A 28 -11.00 -13.36 -13.06
C ASN A 28 -9.61 -13.75 -13.58
N THR A 29 -8.75 -12.76 -13.79
CA THR A 29 -7.35 -12.96 -14.14
C THR A 29 -6.48 -12.23 -13.11
N PRO A 30 -5.44 -12.86 -12.54
CA PRO A 30 -4.53 -12.19 -11.63
C PRO A 30 -3.96 -10.91 -12.27
N SER A 31 -4.10 -9.79 -11.58
CA SER A 31 -3.55 -8.52 -12.04
C SER A 31 -2.03 -8.55 -11.97
N LEU A 32 -1.37 -7.91 -12.95
CA LEU A 32 0.06 -7.60 -12.91
C LEU A 32 0.35 -6.32 -12.11
N GLY A 33 -0.69 -5.66 -11.60
CA GLY A 33 -0.57 -4.55 -10.66
C GLY A 33 -0.40 -5.03 -9.22
N TYR A 34 0.13 -4.16 -8.38
CA TYR A 34 0.21 -4.37 -6.94
C TYR A 34 -0.38 -3.16 -6.21
N MET A 35 -0.73 -3.35 -4.94
CA MET A 35 -1.09 -2.28 -4.03
C MET A 35 -0.06 -2.22 -2.90
N ALA A 36 0.32 -1.02 -2.50
CA ALA A 36 1.26 -0.79 -1.41
C ALA A 36 0.88 0.44 -0.58
N MET A 37 1.48 0.52 0.60
CA MET A 37 1.57 1.73 1.39
C MET A 37 2.97 2.32 1.19
N THR A 38 3.05 3.46 0.51
CA THR A 38 4.30 4.17 0.29
C THR A 38 4.58 5.10 1.46
N LEU A 39 5.81 5.08 1.98
CA LEU A 39 6.31 6.04 2.98
C LEU A 39 7.21 7.07 2.28
N ASN A 40 7.01 8.36 2.59
CA ASN A 40 7.94 9.39 2.17
C ASN A 40 9.19 9.35 3.06
N VAL A 41 10.32 8.93 2.51
CA VAL A 41 11.60 8.90 3.21
C VAL A 41 12.62 9.90 2.64
N GLY A 42 12.35 10.47 1.46
CA GLY A 42 13.25 11.45 0.86
C GLY A 42 12.65 12.40 -0.19
N ASN A 43 11.36 12.34 -0.49
CA ASN A 43 10.73 13.21 -1.48
C ASN A 43 10.40 14.58 -0.87
N THR A 44 11.38 15.49 -0.89
CA THR A 44 11.26 16.86 -0.35
C THR A 44 11.22 17.95 -1.43
N HIS A 45 11.54 17.61 -2.68
CA HIS A 45 11.63 18.54 -3.81
C HIS A 45 10.77 18.10 -5.00
N GLY A 46 9.77 17.25 -4.73
CA GLY A 46 8.97 16.58 -5.76
C GLY A 46 9.68 15.40 -6.43
N ILE A 47 8.91 14.64 -7.20
CA ILE A 47 9.34 13.37 -7.81
C ILE A 47 10.55 13.54 -8.74
N SER A 48 10.65 14.66 -9.45
CA SER A 48 11.78 14.98 -10.34
C SER A 48 12.96 15.64 -9.61
N GLY A 49 12.79 15.96 -8.33
CA GLY A 49 13.82 16.58 -7.50
C GLY A 49 14.77 15.55 -6.88
N LYS A 50 15.94 16.03 -6.44
CA LYS A 50 16.88 15.21 -5.67
C LYS A 50 16.30 14.85 -4.30
N PRO A 51 16.57 13.64 -3.78
CA PRO A 51 16.19 13.27 -2.42
C PRO A 51 16.72 14.28 -1.40
N GLY A 52 15.92 14.55 -0.37
CA GLY A 52 16.32 15.37 0.78
C GLY A 52 15.93 14.72 2.09
N THR A 53 16.28 15.36 3.20
CA THR A 53 16.03 14.80 4.53
C THR A 53 14.57 14.99 4.95
N VAL A 54 13.85 13.89 5.17
CA VAL A 54 12.53 13.92 5.81
C VAL A 54 12.70 13.91 7.33
N ASN A 55 12.24 14.97 8.00
CA ASN A 55 12.28 15.11 9.46
C ASN A 55 11.17 14.29 10.14
N SER A 56 11.23 12.96 10.00
CA SER A 56 10.31 12.03 10.65
C SER A 56 11.04 10.76 11.13
N PRO A 57 10.49 10.03 12.11
CA PRO A 57 11.02 8.72 12.49
C PRO A 57 11.14 7.74 11.31
N PHE A 58 10.21 7.81 10.35
CA PHE A 58 10.16 6.94 9.18
C PHE A 58 11.29 7.23 8.18
N GLY A 59 11.67 8.51 8.00
CA GLY A 59 12.80 8.89 7.15
C GLY A 59 14.16 8.58 7.78
N ARG A 60 14.25 8.63 9.12
CA ARG A 60 15.51 8.53 9.86
C ARG A 60 15.93 7.11 10.24
N ASP A 61 14.98 6.22 10.51
CA ASP A 61 15.30 4.91 11.07
C ASP A 61 14.50 3.79 10.39
N VAL A 62 15.22 2.88 9.75
CA VAL A 62 14.64 1.70 9.06
C VAL A 62 13.85 0.81 10.03
N ARG A 63 14.22 0.77 11.31
CA ARG A 63 13.54 -0.05 12.33
C ARG A 63 12.12 0.44 12.59
N VAL A 64 11.84 1.73 12.40
CA VAL A 64 10.48 2.28 12.51
C VAL A 64 9.62 1.80 11.34
N ARG A 65 10.20 1.71 10.13
CA ARG A 65 9.53 1.17 8.95
C ARG A 65 9.28 -0.33 9.08
N GLU A 66 10.27 -1.09 9.56
CA GLU A 66 10.11 -2.52 9.84
C GLU A 66 9.07 -2.76 10.95
N ALA A 67 9.05 -1.95 12.00
CA ALA A 67 8.03 -2.04 13.04
C ALA A 67 6.62 -1.77 12.51
N LEU A 68 6.46 -0.82 11.58
CA LEU A 68 5.17 -0.57 10.93
C LEU A 68 4.75 -1.77 10.08
N ASP A 69 5.67 -2.35 9.32
CA ASP A 69 5.41 -3.53 8.51
C ASP A 69 4.97 -4.75 9.36
N LEU A 70 5.70 -5.02 10.44
CA LEU A 70 5.37 -6.09 11.40
C LEU A 70 4.08 -5.82 12.19
N SER A 71 3.54 -4.61 12.14
CA SER A 71 2.27 -4.30 12.80
C SER A 71 1.05 -4.76 11.98
N LEU A 72 1.24 -5.06 10.68
CA LEU A 72 0.16 -5.34 9.74
C LEU A 72 0.04 -6.84 9.46
N ASP A 73 -1.20 -7.33 9.42
CA ASP A 73 -1.52 -8.69 8.97
C ASP A 73 -2.16 -8.61 7.58
N ARG A 74 -1.36 -8.90 6.55
CA ARG A 74 -1.78 -8.82 5.15
C ARG A 74 -2.87 -9.83 4.79
N ASP A 75 -2.82 -11.04 5.36
CA ASP A 75 -3.82 -12.07 5.15
C ASP A 75 -5.16 -11.61 5.73
N LEU A 76 -5.13 -11.07 6.94
CA LEU A 76 -6.30 -10.56 7.61
C LEU A 76 -6.85 -9.29 6.94
N ILE A 77 -5.99 -8.39 6.47
CA ILE A 77 -6.40 -7.24 5.64
C ILE A 77 -7.13 -7.74 4.39
N ASN A 78 -6.55 -8.70 3.66
CA ASN A 78 -7.17 -9.27 2.48
C ASN A 78 -8.54 -9.89 2.76
N LYS A 79 -8.65 -10.64 3.86
CA LYS A 79 -9.92 -11.23 4.29
C LYS A 79 -10.96 -10.18 4.67
N LEU A 80 -10.57 -9.16 5.43
CA LEU A 80 -11.49 -8.17 5.99
C LEU A 80 -11.90 -7.10 4.98
N VAL A 81 -10.98 -6.63 4.14
CA VAL A 81 -11.21 -5.53 3.20
C VAL A 81 -11.65 -6.09 1.85
N PHE A 82 -10.87 -7.04 1.32
CA PHE A 82 -10.99 -7.47 -0.06
C PHE A 82 -11.65 -8.85 -0.23
N GLN A 83 -12.26 -9.39 0.83
CA GLN A 83 -12.99 -10.66 0.82
C GLN A 83 -12.19 -11.87 0.33
N GLY A 84 -10.86 -11.83 0.47
CA GLY A 84 -9.95 -12.89 0.06
C GLY A 84 -9.66 -12.96 -1.43
N MET A 85 -10.04 -11.94 -2.21
CA MET A 85 -9.89 -11.95 -3.67
C MET A 85 -8.52 -11.49 -4.17
N TYR A 86 -7.66 -10.99 -3.29
CA TYR A 86 -6.28 -10.65 -3.63
C TYR A 86 -5.32 -11.68 -3.06
N ALA A 87 -4.09 -11.72 -3.59
CA ALA A 87 -2.98 -12.45 -3.00
C ALA A 87 -2.04 -11.45 -2.31
N PRO A 88 -1.64 -11.66 -1.05
CA PRO A 88 -0.58 -10.88 -0.43
C PRO A 88 0.71 -10.95 -1.27
N ALA A 89 1.27 -9.78 -1.58
CA ALA A 89 2.54 -9.66 -2.31
C ALA A 89 3.60 -9.03 -1.41
N CYS A 90 4.79 -9.64 -1.38
CA CYS A 90 5.95 -9.15 -0.62
C CYS A 90 7.26 -9.21 -1.43
N GLY A 91 7.13 -9.44 -2.74
CA GLY A 91 8.20 -9.30 -3.71
C GLY A 91 7.81 -8.29 -4.78
N PRO A 92 8.80 -7.83 -5.57
CA PRO A 92 8.56 -6.84 -6.63
C PRO A 92 7.79 -7.40 -7.84
N VAL A 93 7.68 -8.73 -7.93
CA VAL A 93 6.99 -9.42 -9.02
C VAL A 93 5.70 -10.04 -8.47
N PRO A 94 4.53 -9.76 -9.07
CA PRO A 94 3.27 -10.38 -8.67
C PRO A 94 3.37 -11.92 -8.70
N PRO A 95 2.84 -12.62 -7.67
CA PRO A 95 2.76 -14.08 -7.67
C PRO A 95 2.00 -14.61 -8.87
N GLY A 96 2.41 -15.78 -9.39
CA GLY A 96 1.71 -16.44 -10.50
C GLY A 96 2.23 -16.07 -11.89
N THR A 97 3.30 -15.27 -11.98
CA THR A 97 4.03 -15.02 -13.23
C THR A 97 5.25 -15.94 -13.34
N PRO A 98 5.71 -16.27 -14.56
CA PRO A 98 6.93 -17.09 -14.76
C PRO A 98 8.20 -16.48 -14.15
N LEU A 99 8.18 -15.17 -13.91
CA LEU A 99 9.30 -14.40 -13.36
C LEU A 99 9.19 -14.19 -11.84
N SER A 100 8.14 -14.71 -11.21
CA SER A 100 7.96 -14.59 -9.76
C SER A 100 8.86 -15.55 -8.99
N SER A 101 9.46 -15.06 -7.91
CA SER A 101 10.12 -15.87 -6.89
C SER A 101 9.29 -15.83 -5.61
N PRO A 102 9.14 -16.95 -4.86
CA PRO A 102 8.41 -16.94 -3.60
C PRO A 102 9.14 -16.09 -2.55
N THR A 103 8.72 -14.85 -2.37
CA THR A 103 9.18 -14.00 -1.25
C THR A 103 8.14 -14.07 -0.13
N PRO A 104 8.45 -14.71 1.01
CA PRO A 104 7.49 -14.81 2.10
C PRO A 104 7.21 -13.43 2.69
N CYS A 105 5.93 -13.14 2.89
CA CYS A 105 5.53 -11.94 3.61
C CYS A 105 5.94 -12.00 5.08
N PRO A 106 6.47 -10.91 5.65
CA PRO A 106 6.61 -10.78 7.09
C PRO A 106 5.27 -11.01 7.76
N ARG A 107 5.25 -11.92 8.75
CA ARG A 107 4.07 -12.14 9.58
C ARG A 107 3.97 -11.03 10.61
N ARG A 108 2.74 -10.68 11.00
CA ARG A 108 2.47 -9.74 12.08
C ARG A 108 3.16 -10.20 13.37
N ASP A 109 4.00 -9.34 13.95
CA ASP A 109 4.74 -9.58 15.19
C ASP A 109 4.79 -8.29 16.03
N ILE A 110 3.74 -8.09 16.82
CA ILE A 110 3.59 -6.91 17.70
C ILE A 110 4.71 -6.82 18.75
N PRO A 111 5.13 -7.90 19.44
CA PRO A 111 6.28 -7.86 20.34
C PRO A 111 7.57 -7.38 19.66
N LYS A 112 7.89 -7.89 18.46
CA LYS A 112 9.07 -7.46 17.71
C LYS A 112 8.95 -6.01 17.26
N ALA A 113 7.79 -5.58 16.76
CA ALA A 113 7.55 -4.19 16.38
C ALA A 113 7.81 -3.22 17.54
N LYS A 114 7.29 -3.51 18.74
CA LYS A 114 7.55 -2.70 19.95
C LYS A 114 9.02 -2.67 20.35
N ARG A 115 9.73 -3.80 20.25
CA ARG A 115 11.19 -3.85 20.51
C ARG A 115 11.97 -2.98 19.53
N LEU A 116 11.61 -3.00 18.25
CA LEU A 116 12.23 -2.18 17.21
C LEU A 116 12.00 -0.68 17.48
N LEU A 117 10.78 -0.27 17.82
CA LEU A 117 10.48 1.12 18.18
C LEU A 117 11.28 1.58 19.41
N LYS A 118 11.39 0.73 20.43
CA LYS A 118 12.24 1.02 21.60
C LYS A 118 13.72 1.16 21.22
N ALA A 119 14.23 0.26 20.39
CA ALA A 119 15.62 0.30 19.92
C ALA A 119 15.91 1.51 19.02
N ALA A 120 14.91 1.98 18.28
CA ALA A 120 14.95 3.22 17.50
C ALA A 120 14.94 4.49 18.38
N GLY A 121 14.66 4.36 19.67
CA GLY A 121 14.64 5.50 20.61
C GLY A 121 13.50 6.48 20.35
N VAL A 122 12.45 6.06 19.63
CA VAL A 122 11.33 6.94 19.28
C VAL A 122 10.28 6.95 20.39
N LYS A 123 9.65 8.11 20.60
CA LYS A 123 8.53 8.24 21.53
C LYS A 123 7.28 7.62 20.92
N THR A 124 6.62 6.73 21.66
CA THR A 124 5.32 6.17 21.30
C THR A 124 4.17 6.92 21.99
N PRO A 125 2.99 7.07 21.34
CA PRO A 125 2.70 6.56 20.01
C PRO A 125 3.40 7.36 18.90
N VAL A 126 3.89 6.66 17.86
CA VAL A 126 4.56 7.29 16.72
C VAL A 126 3.50 7.84 15.76
N PRO A 127 3.39 9.16 15.56
CA PRO A 127 2.36 9.73 14.70
C PRO A 127 2.69 9.45 13.23
N LEU A 128 1.66 9.12 12.45
CA LEU A 128 1.75 8.95 11.00
C LEU A 128 0.47 9.43 10.33
N GLU A 129 0.57 10.36 9.38
CA GLU A 129 -0.55 10.66 8.48
C GLU A 129 -0.59 9.64 7.34
N LEU A 130 -1.74 9.00 7.13
CA LEU A 130 -2.01 8.07 6.05
C LEU A 130 -3.03 8.66 5.08
N MET A 131 -2.55 9.08 3.92
CA MET A 131 -3.41 9.52 2.83
C MET A 131 -4.04 8.31 2.14
N ILE A 132 -5.36 8.35 2.01
CA ILE A 132 -6.17 7.30 1.37
C ILE A 132 -7.12 7.96 0.37
N ASN A 133 -7.56 7.24 -0.67
CA ASN A 133 -8.59 7.79 -1.54
C ASN A 133 -9.94 7.83 -0.81
N THR A 134 -10.88 8.62 -1.33
CA THR A 134 -12.22 8.78 -0.74
C THR A 134 -13.17 7.62 -1.03
N THR A 135 -12.70 6.52 -1.62
CA THR A 135 -13.55 5.36 -1.92
C THR A 135 -13.93 4.62 -0.63
N PRO A 136 -15.10 3.95 -0.57
CA PRO A 136 -15.47 3.14 0.59
C PRO A 136 -14.45 2.04 0.93
N GLU A 137 -13.85 1.44 -0.11
CA GLU A 137 -12.82 0.42 0.04
C GLU A 137 -11.54 0.99 0.69
N ASP A 138 -11.01 2.11 0.18
CA ASP A 138 -9.82 2.75 0.73
C ASP A 138 -10.04 3.25 2.16
N ASN A 139 -11.23 3.77 2.47
CA ASN A 139 -11.62 4.13 3.83
C ASN A 139 -11.58 2.91 4.77
N ARG A 140 -12.12 1.78 4.33
CA ARG A 140 -12.08 0.53 5.10
C ARG A 140 -10.65 0.03 5.28
N LEU A 141 -9.84 0.06 4.23
CA LEU A 141 -8.42 -0.31 4.28
C LEU A 141 -7.67 0.55 5.30
N GLY A 142 -7.83 1.88 5.21
CA GLY A 142 -7.20 2.83 6.13
C GLY A 142 -7.57 2.58 7.59
N GLN A 143 -8.86 2.34 7.87
CA GLN A 143 -9.33 2.02 9.24
C GLN A 143 -8.75 0.72 9.78
N VAL A 144 -8.65 -0.32 8.95
CA VAL A 144 -8.04 -1.60 9.36
C VAL A 144 -6.54 -1.41 9.65
N ILE A 145 -5.82 -0.69 8.78
CA ILE A 145 -4.40 -0.36 8.99
C ILE A 145 -4.21 0.44 10.29
N GLN A 146 -5.03 1.49 10.50
CA GLN A 146 -5.01 2.31 11.71
C GLN A 146 -5.21 1.46 12.96
N ALA A 147 -6.20 0.56 12.97
CA ALA A 147 -6.48 -0.31 14.10
C ALA A 147 -5.32 -1.28 14.38
N MET A 148 -4.78 -1.95 13.35
CA MET A 148 -3.69 -2.91 13.51
C MET A 148 -2.38 -2.26 13.99
N ALA A 149 -2.03 -1.11 13.43
CA ALA A 149 -0.80 -0.40 13.76
C ALA A 149 -0.83 0.21 15.18
N LYS A 150 -2.02 0.56 15.68
CA LYS A 150 -2.21 1.01 17.06
C LYS A 150 -1.69 0.01 18.09
N ASP A 151 -1.86 -1.29 17.84
CA ASP A 151 -1.38 -2.35 18.74
C ASP A 151 0.14 -2.36 18.90
N ALA A 152 0.88 -1.90 17.89
CA ALA A 152 2.35 -1.80 17.89
C ALA A 152 2.86 -0.46 18.44
N GLY A 153 2.00 0.54 18.63
CA GLY A 153 2.37 1.86 19.15
C GLY A 153 2.46 2.96 18.09
N PHE A 154 1.70 2.86 17.00
CA PHE A 154 1.53 3.94 16.02
C PHE A 154 0.22 4.70 16.27
N ASP A 155 0.22 6.02 16.03
CA ASP A 155 -0.97 6.88 15.99
C ASP A 155 -1.20 7.29 14.53
N ILE A 156 -1.96 6.48 13.79
CA ILE A 156 -2.26 6.74 12.38
C ILE A 156 -3.45 7.70 12.28
N ARG A 157 -3.30 8.82 11.57
CA ARG A 157 -4.37 9.74 11.21
C ARG A 157 -4.70 9.59 9.73
N LEU A 158 -5.95 9.22 9.44
CA LEU A 158 -6.40 9.08 8.06
C LEU A 158 -6.65 10.45 7.44
N ARG A 159 -6.18 10.63 6.21
CA ARG A 159 -6.41 11.81 5.38
C ARG A 159 -7.09 11.40 4.07
N PRO A 160 -8.42 11.22 4.06
CA PRO A 160 -9.17 10.97 2.84
C PRO A 160 -8.95 12.11 1.85
N THR A 161 -8.52 11.79 0.64
CA THR A 161 -8.18 12.76 -0.40
C THR A 161 -8.69 12.26 -1.75
N GLU A 162 -9.25 13.14 -2.57
CA GLU A 162 -9.63 12.81 -3.95
C GLU A 162 -8.38 12.31 -4.73
N PHE A 163 -8.55 11.33 -5.62
CA PHE A 163 -7.44 10.60 -6.24
C PHE A 163 -6.44 11.50 -6.98
N ALA A 164 -6.90 12.38 -7.88
CA ALA A 164 -6.03 13.24 -8.67
C ALA A 164 -5.28 14.24 -7.78
N THR A 165 -5.97 14.77 -6.76
CA THR A 165 -5.39 15.62 -5.73
C THR A 165 -4.33 14.88 -4.93
N GLY A 166 -4.62 13.65 -4.50
CA GLY A 166 -3.69 12.80 -3.75
C GLY A 166 -2.46 12.44 -4.56
N LEU A 167 -2.63 12.11 -5.84
CA LEU A 167 -1.52 11.86 -6.77
C LEU A 167 -0.65 13.11 -6.90
N SER A 168 -1.25 14.28 -7.13
CA SER A 168 -0.53 15.54 -7.28
C SER A 168 0.29 15.90 -6.03
N ARG A 169 -0.28 15.72 -4.84
CA ARG A 169 0.43 15.91 -3.56
C ARG A 169 1.58 14.92 -3.39
N THR A 170 1.36 13.67 -3.74
CA THR A 170 2.39 12.62 -3.64
C THR A 170 3.57 12.91 -4.56
N LEU A 171 3.30 13.32 -5.80
CA LEU A 171 4.33 13.73 -6.76
C LEU A 171 5.07 14.99 -6.29
N ALA A 172 4.39 15.91 -5.60
CA ALA A 172 5.01 17.09 -5.00
C ALA A 172 5.79 16.81 -3.70
N GLY A 173 5.69 15.60 -3.12
CA GLY A 173 6.30 15.26 -1.82
C GLY A 173 5.48 15.70 -0.60
N ASP A 174 4.27 16.23 -0.79
CA ASP A 174 3.35 16.64 0.28
C ASP A 174 2.55 15.45 0.83
N PHE A 175 3.26 14.48 1.39
CA PHE A 175 2.68 13.31 2.05
C PHE A 175 3.67 12.67 3.04
N GLN A 176 3.16 12.01 4.08
CA GLN A 176 3.97 11.14 4.94
C GLN A 176 3.84 9.68 4.52
N SER A 177 2.60 9.23 4.31
CA SER A 177 2.32 7.92 3.75
C SER A 177 1.06 7.94 2.89
N ARG A 178 0.98 7.02 1.93
CA ARG A 178 -0.17 6.88 1.03
C ARG A 178 -0.43 5.43 0.68
N THR A 179 -1.70 5.00 0.68
CA THR A 179 -2.09 3.76 -0.02
C THR A 179 -2.29 4.03 -1.52
N GLY A 180 -1.83 3.11 -2.35
CA GLY A 180 -2.05 3.20 -3.79
C GLY A 180 -1.60 1.94 -4.51
N GLY A 181 -2.04 1.80 -5.75
CA GLY A 181 -1.60 0.75 -6.65
C GLY A 181 -0.83 1.29 -7.84
N TRP A 182 0.08 0.48 -8.36
CA TRP A 182 0.80 0.71 -9.60
C TRP A 182 1.12 -0.63 -10.27
N GLY A 183 1.47 -0.61 -11.55
CA GLY A 183 1.89 -1.78 -12.30
C GLY A 183 0.92 -2.15 -13.43
N GLY A 184 0.97 -3.40 -13.89
CA GLY A 184 0.29 -3.84 -15.11
C GLY A 184 1.24 -4.15 -16.26
N GLN A 185 2.54 -3.84 -16.13
CA GLN A 185 3.51 -4.10 -17.18
C GLN A 185 3.89 -5.59 -17.23
N PRO A 186 3.94 -6.21 -18.43
CA PRO A 186 4.37 -7.60 -18.61
C PRO A 186 5.82 -7.86 -18.19
N ASP A 187 6.69 -6.86 -18.34
CA ASP A 187 8.09 -6.92 -17.93
C ASP A 187 8.25 -6.37 -16.49
N PRO A 188 8.71 -7.19 -15.52
CA PRO A 188 8.95 -6.75 -14.15
C PRO A 188 9.98 -5.62 -14.02
N ALA A 189 10.95 -5.48 -14.94
CA ALA A 189 11.91 -4.38 -14.91
C ALA A 189 11.20 -3.02 -15.05
N GLY A 190 10.17 -2.95 -15.90
CA GLY A 190 9.35 -1.74 -16.05
C GLY A 190 8.62 -1.32 -14.77
N ASN A 191 8.31 -2.27 -13.88
CA ASN A 191 7.78 -1.96 -12.56
C ASN A 191 8.89 -1.61 -11.56
N ILE A 192 9.95 -2.44 -11.47
CA ILE A 192 11.03 -2.27 -10.49
C ILE A 192 11.79 -0.96 -10.71
N ASP A 193 12.27 -0.69 -11.92
CA ASP A 193 13.07 0.50 -12.21
C ASP A 193 12.28 1.79 -11.96
N SER A 194 10.99 1.76 -12.32
CA SER A 194 10.09 2.89 -12.11
C SER A 194 9.80 3.17 -10.63
N LEU A 195 9.76 2.13 -9.77
CA LEU A 195 9.30 2.23 -8.39
C LEU A 195 10.42 2.36 -7.36
N VAL A 196 11.57 1.72 -7.60
CA VAL A 196 12.68 1.70 -6.63
C VAL A 196 13.98 2.27 -7.19
N GLY A 197 14.08 2.48 -8.52
CA GLY A 197 15.24 3.14 -9.11
C GLY A 197 15.38 4.58 -8.61
N THR A 198 16.61 5.05 -8.47
CA THR A 198 16.91 6.41 -7.96
C THR A 198 16.24 7.51 -8.80
N ASP A 199 16.22 7.32 -10.12
CA ASP A 199 15.57 8.21 -11.09
C ASP A 199 14.18 7.71 -11.53
N GLY A 200 13.63 6.72 -10.83
CA GLY A 200 12.35 6.12 -11.15
C GLY A 200 11.19 7.11 -11.04
N SER A 201 10.38 7.22 -12.10
CA SER A 201 9.25 8.16 -12.19
C SER A 201 8.13 7.89 -11.18
N ASN A 202 8.10 6.71 -10.58
CA ASN A 202 7.14 6.31 -9.55
C ASN A 202 7.79 5.99 -8.20
N ASN A 203 9.09 6.30 -8.00
CA ASN A 203 9.77 6.24 -6.71
C ASN A 203 9.37 7.43 -5.83
N GLN A 204 8.09 7.49 -5.51
CA GLN A 204 7.43 8.57 -4.78
C GLN A 204 7.97 8.72 -3.35
N GLY A 205 8.43 7.61 -2.76
CA GLY A 205 9.02 7.59 -1.43
C GLY A 205 10.51 7.99 -1.39
N LYS A 206 11.21 7.94 -2.52
CA LYS A 206 12.69 8.07 -2.63
C LYS A 206 13.42 7.05 -1.76
N LEU A 207 13.14 5.76 -1.96
CA LEU A 207 13.63 4.63 -1.15
C LEU A 207 15.13 4.30 -1.35
N SER A 208 15.75 4.81 -2.42
CA SER A 208 17.11 4.53 -2.88
C SER A 208 17.99 5.78 -2.85
#